data_AF-A0A8T3MH20-F1
#
_entry.id   AF-A0A8T3MH20-F1
#
_cell.length_a   1.000
_cell.length_b   1.000
_cell.length_c   1.000
_cell.angle_alpha   90.00
_cell.angle_beta   90.00
_cell.angle_gamma   90.00
#
_symmetry.space_group_name_H-M   'P 1'
#
loop_
_entity.id
_entity.type
_entity.pdbx_description
1 polymer ?
#
loop_
_entity_poly.entity_id
_entity_poly.type
_entity_poly.pdbx_seq_one_letter_code
_entity_poly.pdbx_strand_id
1 'polypeptide(L)'
;MGGQPWTDGVVLDASPEARALGVGRGIPLGSAHRLAPEATFLDPVPAADAAAVEAAFEVLAAFSPGLAGTTDPTDPAFGRIEVQVDGLGRLWGAEPRLVERLTAALGPVLP
;
A
#
# COMPACT_ATOMS: atom_id res chain seq x y z
N MET A 1 -7.11 1.25 7.30
CA MET A 1 -8.14 0.60 8.14
C MET A 1 -9.36 0.37 7.25
N GLY A 2 -10.06 -0.76 7.40
CA GLY A 2 -10.96 -1.33 6.38
C GLY A 2 -12.43 -1.46 6.80
N GLY A 3 -12.98 -0.44 7.46
CA GLY A 3 -14.34 -0.47 8.00
C GLY A 3 -14.43 -0.15 9.49
N GLN A 4 -15.64 -0.18 10.06
CA GLN A 4 -15.91 0.04 11.49
C GLN A 4 -15.60 -1.21 12.36
N PRO A 5 -15.13 -1.04 13.61
CA PRO A 5 -14.66 -2.16 14.45
C PRO A 5 -15.73 -3.17 14.88
N TRP A 6 -17.01 -2.82 14.78
CA TRP A 6 -18.16 -3.70 15.03
C TRP A 6 -18.71 -4.39 13.78
N THR A 7 -18.09 -4.21 12.62
CA THR A 7 -18.41 -4.97 11.40
C THR A 7 -17.57 -6.24 11.33
N ASP A 8 -18.09 -7.28 10.67
CA ASP A 8 -17.38 -8.56 10.45
C ASP A 8 -16.26 -8.47 9.40
N GLY A 9 -15.68 -7.28 9.22
CA GLY A 9 -14.58 -7.02 8.30
C GLY A 9 -13.21 -7.38 8.86
N VAL A 10 -12.21 -7.31 7.97
CA VAL A 10 -10.80 -7.50 8.31
C VAL A 10 -10.01 -6.22 8.06
N VAL A 11 -8.87 -6.08 8.73
CA VAL A 11 -7.93 -4.98 8.49
C VAL A 11 -7.34 -5.10 7.07
N LEU A 12 -7.65 -4.13 6.21
CA LEU A 12 -7.06 -4.03 4.87
C LEU A 12 -5.63 -3.50 4.90
N ASP A 13 -5.39 -2.46 5.71
CA ASP A 13 -4.05 -1.96 6.03
C ASP A 13 -4.05 -1.15 7.33
N ALA A 14 -2.86 -0.96 7.92
CA ALA A 14 -2.65 -0.30 9.21
C ALA A 14 -1.45 0.66 9.16
N SER A 15 -1.47 1.73 9.94
CA SER A 15 -0.33 2.65 10.06
C SER A 15 0.85 1.98 10.79
N PRO A 16 2.08 2.50 10.67
CA PRO A 16 3.23 1.98 11.41
C PRO A 16 3.00 1.89 12.93
N GLU A 17 2.31 2.88 13.51
CA GLU A 17 1.98 2.94 14.94
C GLU A 17 1.03 1.80 15.33
N ALA A 18 -0.02 1.57 14.54
CA ALA A 18 -0.94 0.46 14.77
C ALA A 18 -0.26 -0.91 14.59
N ARG A 19 0.65 -1.03 13.61
CA ARG A 19 1.45 -2.26 13.41
C ARG A 19 2.37 -2.54 14.60
N ALA A 20 2.93 -1.51 15.23
CA ALA A 20 3.75 -1.66 16.43
C ALA A 20 2.95 -2.24 17.63
N LEU A 21 1.62 -2.04 17.64
CA LEU A 21 0.70 -2.63 18.61
C LEU A 21 0.18 -4.02 18.21
N GLY A 22 0.65 -4.56 17.07
CA GLY A 22 0.28 -5.89 16.57
C GLY A 22 -0.91 -5.89 15.60
N VAL A 23 -1.41 -4.73 15.16
CA VAL A 23 -2.47 -4.66 14.15
C VAL A 23 -1.88 -4.97 12.76
N GLY A 24 -2.16 -6.17 12.25
CA GLY A 24 -1.72 -6.63 10.93
C GLY A 24 -2.86 -6.75 9.91
N ARG A 25 -2.52 -6.84 8.62
CA ARG A 25 -3.49 -7.13 7.56
C ARG A 25 -4.16 -8.49 7.80
N GLY A 26 -5.44 -8.57 7.48
CA GLY A 26 -6.22 -9.82 7.53
C GLY A 26 -6.74 -10.21 8.92
N ILE A 27 -6.37 -9.50 10.01
CA ILE A 27 -6.97 -9.75 11.32
C ILE A 27 -8.39 -9.14 11.38
N PRO A 28 -9.32 -9.73 12.15
CA PRO A 28 -10.65 -9.14 12.33
C PRO A 28 -10.60 -7.73 12.91
N LEU A 29 -11.47 -6.82 12.45
CA LEU A 29 -11.50 -5.43 12.93
C LEU A 29 -11.77 -5.34 14.45
N GLY A 30 -12.63 -6.21 14.98
CA GLY A 30 -12.85 -6.29 16.43
C GLY A 30 -11.60 -6.75 17.21
N SER A 31 -10.74 -7.57 16.62
CA SER A 31 -9.44 -7.92 17.21
C SER A 31 -8.45 -6.77 17.14
N ALA A 32 -8.42 -6.02 16.03
CA ALA A 32 -7.63 -4.81 15.90
C ALA A 32 -8.04 -3.76 16.95
N HIS A 33 -9.34 -3.57 17.19
CA HIS A 33 -9.82 -2.63 18.21
C HIS A 33 -9.40 -3.03 19.64
N ARG A 34 -9.27 -4.32 19.94
CA ARG A 34 -8.74 -4.77 21.23
C ARG A 34 -7.25 -4.48 21.39
N LEU A 35 -6.48 -4.49 20.30
CA LEU A 35 -5.04 -4.21 20.30
C LEU A 35 -4.75 -2.71 20.35
N ALA A 36 -5.54 -1.91 19.62
CA ALA A 36 -5.41 -0.46 19.57
C ALA A 36 -6.80 0.21 19.67
N PRO A 37 -7.35 0.34 20.89
CA PRO A 37 -8.68 0.93 21.12
C PRO A 37 -8.79 2.38 20.64
N GLU A 38 -7.70 3.12 20.71
CA GLU A 38 -7.57 4.52 20.29
C GLU A 38 -7.36 4.69 18.78
N ALA A 39 -7.20 3.60 18.03
CA ALA A 39 -6.98 3.68 16.59
C ALA A 39 -8.22 4.23 15.87
N THR A 40 -7.98 5.08 14.87
CA THR A 40 -9.06 5.58 14.01
C THR A 40 -9.34 4.56 12.91
N PHE A 41 -10.59 4.10 12.85
CA PHE A 41 -11.08 3.17 11.83
C PHE A 41 -11.67 3.97 10.67
N LEU A 42 -11.12 3.76 9.47
CA LEU A 42 -11.53 4.41 8.23
C LEU A 42 -12.28 3.39 7.38
N ASP A 43 -13.34 3.84 6.71
CA ASP A 43 -13.99 3.03 5.67
C ASP A 43 -13.19 3.14 4.37
N PRO A 44 -12.98 2.04 3.63
CA PRO A 44 -12.28 2.08 2.36
C PRO A 44 -13.10 2.83 1.31
N VAL A 45 -12.42 3.41 0.32
CA VAL A 45 -13.05 4.07 -0.82
C VAL A 45 -12.57 3.37 -2.09
N PRO A 46 -13.12 2.18 -2.43
CA PRO A 46 -12.49 1.25 -3.37
C PRO A 46 -12.17 1.86 -4.73
N ALA A 47 -13.03 2.75 -5.24
CA ALA A 47 -12.80 3.41 -6.52
C ALA A 47 -11.64 4.42 -6.46
N ALA A 48 -11.51 5.17 -5.36
CA ALA A 48 -10.42 6.12 -5.18
C ALA A 48 -9.10 5.39 -4.89
N ASP A 49 -9.16 4.34 -4.07
CA ASP A 49 -8.01 3.50 -3.75
C ASP A 49 -7.47 2.82 -5.02
N ALA A 50 -8.35 2.24 -5.86
CA ALA A 50 -7.96 1.63 -7.13
C ALA A 50 -7.33 2.64 -8.09
N ALA A 51 -7.92 3.83 -8.22
CA ALA A 51 -7.35 4.90 -9.06
C ALA A 51 -5.96 5.34 -8.58
N ALA A 52 -5.72 5.40 -7.27
CA ALA A 52 -4.41 5.72 -6.72
C ALA A 52 -3.37 4.62 -7.04
N VAL A 53 -3.75 3.34 -6.93
CA VAL A 53 -2.87 2.21 -7.29
C VAL A 53 -2.58 2.19 -8.78
N GLU A 54 -3.58 2.44 -9.64
CA GLU A 54 -3.39 2.56 -11.09
C GLU A 54 -2.42 3.70 -11.44
N ALA A 55 -2.60 4.88 -10.85
CA ALA A 55 -1.68 6.01 -11.04
C ALA A 55 -0.25 5.67 -10.58
N ALA A 56 -0.10 4.92 -9.48
CA ALA A 56 1.21 4.45 -9.03
C ALA A 56 1.84 3.48 -10.06
N PHE A 57 1.09 2.55 -10.64
CA PHE A 57 1.58 1.69 -11.73
C PHE A 57 2.06 2.50 -12.93
N GLU A 58 1.29 3.51 -13.37
CA GLU A 58 1.67 4.36 -14.50
C GLU A 58 2.99 5.11 -14.24
N VAL A 59 3.16 5.67 -13.03
CA VAL A 59 4.40 6.34 -12.63
C VAL A 59 5.58 5.36 -12.60
N LEU A 60 5.40 4.18 -12.01
CA LEU A 60 6.45 3.17 -11.86
C LEU A 60 6.87 2.57 -13.21
N ALA A 61 5.94 2.49 -14.18
CA ALA A 61 6.21 1.96 -15.51
C ALA A 61 7.23 2.80 -16.29
N ALA A 62 7.42 4.08 -15.92
CA ALA A 62 8.46 4.93 -16.48
C ALA A 62 9.88 4.50 -16.06
N PHE A 63 10.02 3.76 -14.95
CA PHE A 63 11.32 3.34 -14.42
C PHE A 63 11.67 1.91 -14.80
N SER A 64 10.69 1.00 -14.73
CA SER A 64 10.89 -0.42 -14.98
C SER A 64 9.71 -1.02 -15.74
N PRO A 65 9.96 -1.87 -16.77
CA PRO A 65 8.91 -2.66 -17.39
C PRO A 65 8.47 -3.86 -16.53
N GLY A 66 9.24 -4.24 -15.51
CA GLY A 66 8.92 -5.36 -14.62
C GLY A 66 8.13 -4.88 -13.41
N LEU A 67 6.80 -4.83 -13.55
CA LEU A 67 5.88 -4.52 -12.46
C LEU A 67 4.95 -5.70 -12.19
N ALA A 68 4.71 -5.98 -10.92
CA ALA A 68 3.73 -6.98 -10.49
C ALA A 68 2.88 -6.47 -9.33
N GLY A 69 1.60 -6.81 -9.34
CA GLY A 69 0.63 -6.44 -8.32
C GLY A 69 -0.78 -6.49 -8.91
N THR A 70 -1.73 -5.96 -8.16
CA THR A 70 -3.17 -6.01 -8.51
C THR A 70 -3.81 -4.64 -8.32
N THR A 71 -4.74 -4.30 -9.21
CA THR A 71 -5.61 -3.13 -9.10
C THR A 71 -7.01 -3.51 -8.58
N ASP A 72 -7.27 -4.80 -8.33
CA ASP A 72 -8.52 -5.26 -7.74
C ASP A 72 -8.53 -4.94 -6.23
N PRO A 73 -9.39 -4.03 -5.74
CA PRO A 73 -9.44 -3.64 -4.33
C PRO A 73 -9.92 -4.77 -3.40
N THR A 74 -10.43 -5.87 -3.94
CA THR A 74 -10.85 -7.05 -3.16
C THR A 74 -9.73 -8.07 -2.98
N ASP A 75 -8.62 -7.94 -3.73
CA ASP A 75 -7.48 -8.83 -3.64
C ASP A 75 -6.69 -8.57 -2.34
N PRO A 76 -6.36 -9.61 -1.55
CA PRO A 76 -5.54 -9.45 -0.35
C PRO A 76 -4.18 -8.77 -0.57
N ALA A 77 -3.63 -8.83 -1.79
CA ALA A 77 -2.37 -8.18 -2.19
C ALA A 77 -2.55 -6.72 -2.64
N PHE A 78 -3.78 -6.20 -2.70
CA PHE A 78 -4.06 -4.83 -3.13
C PHE A 78 -3.25 -3.80 -2.33
N GLY A 79 -2.75 -2.78 -3.05
CA GLY A 79 -1.84 -1.76 -2.52
C GLY A 79 -0.38 -2.21 -2.37
N ARG A 80 -0.01 -3.44 -2.77
CA ARG A 80 1.38 -3.88 -2.90
C ARG A 80 1.77 -3.96 -4.37
N ILE A 81 2.84 -3.23 -4.72
CA ILE A 81 3.44 -3.24 -6.05
C ILE A 81 4.89 -3.68 -5.91
N GLU A 82 5.27 -4.70 -6.67
CA GLU A 82 6.65 -5.18 -6.80
C GLU A 82 7.26 -4.60 -8.07
N VAL A 83 8.46 -4.05 -7.95
CA VAL A 83 9.20 -3.40 -9.05
C VAL A 83 10.53 -4.10 -9.23
N GLN A 84 10.77 -4.59 -10.45
CA GLN A 84 12.04 -5.19 -10.84
C GLN A 84 13.09 -4.09 -11.02
N VAL A 85 14.13 -4.12 -10.19
CA VAL A 85 15.20 -3.10 -10.20
C VAL A 85 16.54 -3.59 -10.75
N ASP A 86 16.68 -4.90 -10.97
CA ASP A 86 17.93 -5.49 -11.46
C ASP A 86 18.32 -4.95 -12.83
N GLY A 87 19.62 -4.67 -13.02
CA GLY A 87 20.16 -4.18 -14.31
C GLY A 87 19.81 -2.72 -14.65
N LEU A 88 19.00 -2.04 -13.84
CA LEU A 88 18.60 -0.64 -14.07
C LEU A 88 19.68 0.38 -13.69
N GLY A 89 20.80 -0.06 -13.11
CA GLY A 89 21.84 0.80 -12.57
C GLY A 89 22.43 1.81 -13.57
N ARG A 90 22.49 1.46 -14.86
CA ARG A 90 23.00 2.36 -15.91
C ARG A 90 22.04 3.50 -16.26
N LEU A 91 20.73 3.29 -16.10
CA LEU A 91 19.71 4.27 -16.44
C LEU A 91 19.42 5.21 -15.27
N TRP A 92 19.34 4.64 -14.07
CA TRP A 92 18.81 5.35 -12.90
C TRP A 92 19.83 5.55 -11.76
N GLY A 93 21.03 4.98 -11.91
CA GLY A 93 22.07 5.00 -10.89
C GLY A 93 21.99 3.80 -9.94
N ALA A 94 22.88 3.77 -8.95
CA ALA A 94 22.88 2.71 -7.93
C ALA A 94 21.52 2.59 -7.23
N GLU A 95 21.23 1.39 -6.72
CA GLU A 95 19.92 1.05 -6.15
C GLU A 95 19.39 2.06 -5.11
N PRO A 96 20.19 2.57 -4.14
CA PRO A 96 19.68 3.58 -3.20
C PRO A 96 19.17 4.84 -3.91
N ARG A 97 19.84 5.27 -4.98
CA ARG A 97 19.44 6.43 -5.78
C ARG A 97 18.19 6.16 -6.61
N LEU A 98 18.02 4.93 -7.10
CA LEU A 98 16.80 4.52 -7.77
C LEU A 98 15.61 4.54 -6.80
N VAL A 99 15.76 4.01 -5.58
CA VAL A 99 14.72 4.05 -4.55
C VAL A 99 14.33 5.49 -4.20
N GLU A 100 15.30 6.39 -4.02
CA GLU A 100 15.02 7.82 -3.80
C GLU A 100 14.17 8.43 -4.91
N ARG A 101 14.48 8.11 -6.18
CA ARG A 101 13.74 8.62 -7.34
C ARG A 101 12.34 8.04 -7.43
N LEU A 102 12.17 6.74 -7.17
CA LEU A 102 10.87 6.08 -7.15
C LEU A 102 9.97 6.70 -6.09
N THR A 103 10.48 6.87 -4.87
CA THR A 103 9.73 7.51 -3.77
C THR A 103 9.34 8.94 -4.10
N ALA A 104 10.26 9.72 -4.68
CA ALA A 104 9.97 11.09 -5.10
C ALA A 104 8.92 11.17 -6.21
N ALA A 105 8.94 10.22 -7.16
CA ALA A 105 7.96 10.16 -8.25
C ALA A 105 6.57 9.72 -7.78
N LEU A 106 6.49 8.88 -6.75
CA LEU A 106 5.22 8.45 -6.15
C LEU A 106 4.60 9.50 -5.23
N GLY A 107 5.39 10.41 -4.65
CA GLY A 107 4.91 11.43 -3.71
C GLY A 107 3.70 12.26 -4.18
N PRO A 108 3.58 12.66 -5.45
CA PRO A 108 2.42 13.39 -5.96
C PRO A 108 1.15 12.56 -6.19
N VAL A 109 1.26 11.23 -6.32
CA VAL A 109 0.14 10.33 -6.67
C VAL A 109 -0.38 9.53 -5.48
N LEU A 110 0.43 9.38 -4.42
CA LEU A 110 0.00 8.78 -3.18
C LEU A 110 -0.60 9.85 -2.24
N PRO A 111 -1.68 9.52 -1.52
CA PRO A 111 -2.34 10.42 -0.58
C PRO A 111 -1.48 10.75 0.66
#